data_AF-A0A5K0WAP4-F1
#
_entry.id   AF-A0A5K0WAP4-F1
#
_cell.length_a   1.000
_cell.length_b   1.000
_cell.length_c   1.000
_cell.angle_alpha   90.00
_cell.angle_beta   90.00
_cell.angle_gamma   90.00
#
_symmetry.space_group_name_H-M   'P 1'
#
loop_
_entity.id
_entity.type
_entity.pdbx_description
1 polymer ?
#
loop_
_entity_poly.entity_id
_entity_poly.type
_entity_poly.pdbx_seq_one_letter_code
_entity_poly.pdbx_strand_id
1 'polypeptide(L)' 'VGLPSDREQYIHRLGRTGRKGKEGIGILLLAPWEDFFLSNIKGLPISKGDLPPIDPDMRKK' A
#
# COMPACT_ATOMS: atom_id res chain seq x y z
N VAL A 1 10.31 8.12 -6.07
CA VAL A 1 9.60 8.03 -4.78
C VAL A 1 9.18 6.58 -4.61
N GLY A 2 9.80 5.87 -3.67
CA GLY A 2 9.51 4.47 -3.33
C GLY A 2 8.82 4.36 -1.97
N LEU A 3 9.09 3.27 -1.26
CA LEU A 3 8.62 2.99 0.10
C LEU A 3 8.72 4.23 1.02
N PRO A 4 7.70 4.52 1.85
CA PRO A 4 7.81 5.57 2.85
C PRO A 4 8.94 5.26 3.85
N SER A 5 9.62 6.29 4.35
CA SER A 5 10.71 6.12 5.31
C SER A 5 10.21 5.67 6.69
N ASP A 6 9.00 6.10 7.06
CA ASP A 6 8.39 5.87 8.37
C ASP A 6 6.85 5.85 8.29
N ARG A 7 6.24 5.68 9.47
CA ARG A 7 4.79 5.61 9.65
C ARG A 7 4.10 6.94 9.36
N GLU A 8 4.63 8.04 9.88
CA GLU A 8 4.05 9.38 9.74
C GLU A 8 3.98 9.77 8.26
N GLN A 9 5.05 9.50 7.51
CA GLN A 9 5.08 9.75 6.07
C GLN A 9 4.07 8.88 5.32
N TYR A 10 3.88 7.61 5.70
CA TYR A 10 2.82 6.78 5.14
C TYR A 10 1.42 7.37 5.41
N ILE A 11 1.14 7.80 6.64
CA ILE A 11 -0.14 8.42 7.00
C ILE A 11 -0.37 9.71 6.21
N HIS A 12 0.66 10.56 6.06
CA HIS A 12 0.55 11.78 5.26
C HIS A 12 0.26 11.51 3.78
N ARG A 13 0.85 10.44 3.21
CA ARG A 13 0.56 10.00 1.84
C ARG A 13 -0.87 9.48 1.73
N LEU A 14 -1.30 8.62 2.66
CA LEU A 14 -2.65 8.05 2.67
C LEU A 14 -3.73 9.11 2.87
N GLY A 15 -3.47 10.11 3.72
CA GLY A 15 -4.36 11.24 4.01
C GLY A 15 -4.61 12.19 2.84
N ARG A 16 -4.22 11.82 1.62
CA ARG A 16 -4.62 12.49 0.37
C ARG A 16 -5.88 11.87 -0.26
N THR A 17 -6.33 10.71 0.23
CA THR A 17 -7.55 10.01 -0.21
C THR A 17 -8.79 10.42 0.63
N GLY A 18 -10.01 10.03 0.23
CA GLY A 18 -11.21 10.12 1.07
C GLY A 18 -11.63 11.54 1.52
N ARG A 19 -11.58 12.53 0.63
CA ARG A 19 -11.88 13.94 0.98
C ARG A 19 -13.36 14.27 0.88
N LYS A 20 -13.81 15.29 1.62
CA LYS A 20 -15.21 15.79 1.62
C LYS A 20 -16.25 14.71 1.96
N GLY A 21 -15.96 13.87 2.96
CA GLY A 21 -16.87 12.81 3.41
C GLY A 21 -17.02 11.64 2.43
N LYS A 22 -16.18 11.57 1.40
CA LYS A 22 -16.12 10.43 0.48
C LYS A 22 -15.18 9.36 1.01
N GLU A 23 -15.46 8.12 0.64
CA GLU A 23 -14.54 7.01 0.88
C GLU A 23 -13.27 7.13 0.01
N GLY A 24 -12.20 6.51 0.48
CA GLY A 24 -10.91 6.47 -0.20
C GLY A 24 -10.19 5.17 0.11
N ILE A 25 -9.41 4.68 -0.85
CA ILE A 25 -8.66 3.43 -0.72
C ILE A 25 -7.18 3.74 -0.96
N GLY A 26 -6.32 3.18 -0.11
CA GLY A 26 -4.87 3.17 -0.31
C GLY A 26 -4.39 1.74 -0.47
N ILE A 27 -3.66 1.48 -1.56
CA ILE A 27 -3.02 0.18 -1.81
C ILE A 27 -1.53 0.36 -1.61
N LEU A 28 -0.96 -0.44 -0.71
CA LEU A 28 0.49 -0.49 -0.48
C LEU A 28 1.06 -1.70 -1.24
N LEU A 29 1.83 -1.43 -2.29
CA LEU A 29 2.56 -2.46 -3.03
C LEU A 29 3.97 -2.56 -2.44
N LEU A 30 4.33 -3.75 -1.95
CA LEU A 30 5.64 -4.03 -1.38
C LEU A 30 6.32 -5.12 -2.23
N ALA A 31 7.56 -4.87 -2.61
CA ALA A 31 8.42 -5.96 -3.06
C ALA A 31 8.79 -6.88 -1.88
N PRO A 32 9.19 -8.14 -2.11
CA PRO A 32 9.52 -9.07 -1.02
C PRO A 32 10.57 -8.54 -0.04
N TRP A 33 11.52 -7.71 -0.50
CA TRP A 33 12.55 -7.11 0.36
C TRP A 33 12.08 -5.86 1.12
N GLU A 34 10.87 -5.36 0.88
CA GLU A 34 10.27 -4.19 1.56
C GLU A 34 9.32 -4.60 2.71
N ASP A 35 9.14 -5.91 2.95
CA ASP A 35 8.21 -6.43 3.97
C ASP A 35 8.53 -5.93 5.40
N PHE A 36 9.80 -5.59 5.67
CA PHE A 36 10.22 -4.98 6.93
C PHE A 36 9.40 -3.74 7.30
N PHE A 37 8.92 -2.99 6.31
CA PHE A 37 8.14 -1.78 6.51
C PHE A 37 6.78 -2.03 7.18
N LEU A 38 6.23 -3.25 7.08
CA LEU A 38 5.00 -3.61 7.80
C LEU A 38 5.16 -3.46 9.32
N SER A 39 6.38 -3.60 9.85
CA SER A 39 6.69 -3.38 11.26
C SER A 39 6.53 -1.91 11.65
N ASN A 40 6.88 -0.97 10.76
CA ASN A 40 6.80 0.48 11.01
C ASN A 40 5.34 0.96 11.06
N ILE A 41 4.45 0.33 10.29
CA ILE A 41 3.03 0.69 10.21
C ILE A 41 2.12 -0.19 11.06
N LYS A 42 2.71 -1.00 11.96
CA LYS A 42 1.98 -1.89 12.87
C LYS A 42 0.90 -1.13 13.65
N GLY A 43 -0.28 -1.72 13.78
CA GLY A 43 -1.42 -1.12 14.48
C GLY A 43 -2.25 -0.14 13.64
N LEU A 44 -1.93 0.07 12.36
CA LEU A 44 -2.90 0.61 11.40
C LEU A 44 -3.84 -0.50 10.92
N PRO A 45 -5.11 -0.19 10.57
CA PRO A 45 -6.09 -1.15 10.08
C PRO A 45 -5.80 -1.54 8.62
N ILE A 46 -4.67 -2.19 8.38
CA ILE A 46 -4.20 -2.63 7.06
C ILE A 46 -4.34 -4.15 6.99
N SER A 47 -4.90 -4.64 5.90
CA SER A 47 -5.04 -6.08 5.63
C SER A 47 -4.26 -6.44 4.37
N LYS A 48 -3.72 -7.66 4.31
CA LYS A 48 -3.16 -8.19 3.07
C LYS A 48 -4.32 -8.41 2.11
N GLY A 49 -4.25 -7.76 0.94
CA GLY A 49 -5.22 -7.96 -0.12
C GLY A 49 -4.89 -9.21 -0.94
N ASP A 50 -5.91 -9.78 -1.57
CA ASP A 50 -5.70 -10.82 -2.56
C ASP A 50 -4.95 -10.26 -3.77
N LEU A 51 -4.11 -11.10 -4.36
CA LEU A 51 -3.47 -10.75 -5.62
C LEU A 51 -4.55 -10.65 -6.70
N PRO A 52 -4.54 -9.59 -7.53
CA PRO A 52 -5.46 -9.49 -8.64
C PRO A 52 -5.23 -10.68 -9.59
N PRO A 53 -6.29 -11.16 -10.27
CA PRO A 53 -6.14 -12.19 -11.28
C PRO A 53 -5.15 -11.72 -12.35
N ILE A 54 -4.08 -12.50 -12.52
CA ILE A 54 -3.04 -12.24 -13.51
C ILE A 54 -3.57 -12.77 -14.84
N ASP A 55 -3.72 -11.89 -15.83
CA ASP A 55 -4.06 -12.30 -17.19
C ASP A 55 -2.94 -13.22 -17.73
N PRO A 56 -3.25 -14.46 -18.15
CA PRO A 56 -2.25 -15.39 -18.68
C PRO A 56 -1.53 -14.86 -19.94
N ASP A 57 -2.11 -13.92 -20.67
CA ASP A 57 -1.50 -13.29 -21.85
C ASP A 57 -0.55 -12.12 -21.50
N MET A 58 -0.43 -11.78 -20.20
CA MET A 58 0.53 -10.79 -19.72
C MET A 58 1.95 -11.34 -19.81
N ARG A 59 2.52 -11.29 -21.02
CA ARG A 59 3.91 -11.67 -21.29
C ARG A 59 4.86 -10.91 -20.37
N LYS A 60 5.60 -11.65 -19.54
CA LYS A 60 6.83 -11.17 -18.92
C LYS A 60 7.81 -10.86 -20.06
N LYS A 61 7.90 -9.59 -20.45
CA LYS A 61 8.96 -9.08 -21.31
C LYS A 61 10.29 -9.09 -20.58
#